data_AF-A0A0S8E6G4-F1
#
_entry.id   AF-A0A0S8E6G4-F1
#
_cell.length_a   1.000
_cell.length_b   1.000
_cell.length_c   1.000
_cell.angle_alpha   90.00
_cell.angle_beta   90.00
_cell.angle_gamma   90.00
#
_symmetry.space_group_name_H-M   'P 1'
#
loop_
_entity.id
_entity.type
_entity.pdbx_description
1 polymer ?
#
loop_
_entity_poly.entity_id
_entity_poly.type
_entity_poly.pdbx_seq_one_letter_code
_entity_poly.pdbx_strand_id
1 'polypeptide(L)'
;DLWLGPAPFYPYNPEYFAGGPGMNCLSWNMYWDYGTGQVGDMGSHTIDLVWNAIDAGLPTTAEGEGEKFNPEVTPVELHTSFDIPANDWRGPVRVHWYQGGMMPRSPKGYVDLNKIGHGAMFKGTKGYVVCDYDSRILLPFGNDADLTYYNKRAKDEVIPPLGHFQEEWVNACKGANDRKTHCDFEYGGNAIELMHLGLVAYRVGKKLDYDGTSGRVTNSAEANALLGREVRPGWKFEG
;
A
#
# COMPACT_ATOMS: atom_id res chain seq x y z
N ASP A 1 -31.94 -3.13 -1.09
CA ASP A 1 -31.05 -4.32 -1.08
C ASP A 1 -29.77 -4.17 -1.88
N LEU A 2 -29.80 -3.73 -3.15
CA LEU A 2 -28.58 -3.66 -3.97
C LEU A 2 -27.46 -2.76 -3.41
N TRP A 3 -27.80 -1.76 -2.59
CA TRP A 3 -26.79 -0.85 -2.01
C TRP A 3 -25.80 -1.55 -1.08
N LEU A 4 -26.19 -2.66 -0.42
CA LEU A 4 -25.34 -3.45 0.47
C LEU A 4 -24.44 -4.44 -0.29
N GLY A 5 -24.87 -4.84 -1.49
CA GLY A 5 -24.21 -5.92 -2.21
C GLY A 5 -24.07 -7.20 -1.34
N PRO A 6 -22.89 -7.83 -1.32
CA PRO A 6 -22.63 -9.07 -0.60
C PRO A 6 -22.43 -8.91 0.92
N ALA A 7 -22.41 -7.67 1.43
CA ALA A 7 -22.18 -7.39 2.85
C ALA A 7 -23.35 -7.88 3.75
N PRO A 8 -23.11 -8.05 5.06
CA PRO A 8 -24.17 -8.31 6.03
C PRO A 8 -25.31 -7.29 5.95
N PHE A 9 -26.51 -7.70 6.36
CA PHE A 9 -27.66 -6.78 6.31
C PHE A 9 -27.54 -5.68 7.35
N TYR A 10 -27.61 -4.43 6.89
CA TYR A 10 -27.83 -3.25 7.73
C TYR A 10 -29.00 -2.42 7.21
N PRO A 11 -29.74 -1.71 8.07
CA PRO A 11 -30.66 -0.68 7.62
C PRO A 11 -29.93 0.37 6.77
N TYR A 12 -30.59 0.92 5.76
CA TYR A 12 -30.02 2.00 4.97
C TYR A 12 -29.75 3.23 5.84
N ASN A 13 -28.50 3.71 5.85
CA ASN A 13 -28.12 4.99 6.43
C ASN A 13 -27.63 5.91 5.31
N PRO A 14 -28.30 7.05 5.03
CA PRO A 14 -27.84 8.01 4.02
C PRO A 14 -26.46 8.62 4.34
N GLU A 15 -26.00 8.57 5.61
CA GLU A 15 -24.69 9.10 6.00
C GLU A 15 -23.52 8.37 5.31
N TYR A 16 -23.71 7.11 4.90
CA TYR A 16 -22.72 6.39 4.09
C TYR A 16 -22.45 7.06 2.73
N PHE A 17 -23.34 7.95 2.27
CA PHE A 17 -23.24 8.66 1.00
C PHE A 17 -23.37 10.17 1.18
N ALA A 18 -23.03 10.70 2.36
CA ALA A 18 -23.17 12.13 2.68
C ALA A 18 -22.11 13.03 2.02
N GLY A 19 -21.12 12.46 1.34
CA GLY A 19 -20.10 13.21 0.62
C GLY A 19 -20.63 13.96 -0.62
N GLY A 20 -19.74 14.73 -1.24
CA GLY A 20 -20.00 15.27 -2.58
C GLY A 20 -19.81 14.21 -3.67
N PRO A 21 -20.26 14.47 -4.91
CA PRO A 21 -19.91 13.65 -6.07
C PRO A 21 -18.39 13.42 -6.13
N GLY A 22 -17.97 12.15 -6.16
CA GLY A 22 -16.55 11.75 -6.15
C GLY A 22 -15.89 11.65 -4.77
N MET A 23 -16.55 12.06 -3.69
CA MET A 23 -16.02 11.98 -2.31
C MET A 23 -16.81 11.03 -1.40
N ASN A 24 -17.91 10.45 -1.90
CA ASN A 24 -18.76 9.55 -1.13
C ASN A 24 -18.01 8.33 -0.57
N CYS A 25 -16.93 7.89 -1.23
CA CYS A 25 -16.11 6.78 -0.74
C CYS A 25 -15.59 6.99 0.68
N LEU A 26 -15.30 8.23 1.06
CA LEU A 26 -14.73 8.55 2.38
C LEU A 26 -15.71 8.38 3.53
N SER A 27 -17.02 8.29 3.24
CA SER A 27 -18.05 8.07 4.25
C SER A 27 -18.29 6.59 4.54
N TRP A 28 -18.11 5.70 3.56
CA TRP A 28 -18.36 4.27 3.73
C TRP A 28 -17.10 3.41 3.81
N ASN A 29 -15.97 3.85 3.22
CA ASN A 29 -14.77 3.01 3.10
C ASN A 29 -14.14 2.65 4.45
N MET A 30 -14.39 3.43 5.50
CA MET A 30 -13.89 3.15 6.84
C MET A 30 -14.59 1.97 7.51
N TYR A 31 -15.80 1.62 7.11
CA TYR A 31 -16.51 0.50 7.72
C TYR A 31 -15.96 -0.81 7.17
N TRP A 32 -15.63 -1.76 8.05
CA TRP A 32 -15.00 -3.02 7.66
C TRP A 32 -15.81 -3.79 6.62
N ASP A 33 -17.15 -3.69 6.66
CA ASP A 33 -18.04 -4.38 5.73
C ASP A 33 -18.06 -3.78 4.33
N TYR A 34 -17.65 -2.52 4.16
CA TYR A 34 -17.73 -1.80 2.88
C TYR A 34 -16.36 -1.46 2.31
N GLY A 35 -15.32 -1.30 3.12
CA GLY A 35 -13.98 -0.97 2.65
C GLY A 35 -12.87 -1.35 3.61
N THR A 36 -11.72 -0.72 3.41
CA THR A 36 -10.48 -0.92 4.18
C THR A 36 -9.82 0.42 4.57
N GLY A 37 -10.63 1.48 4.60
CA GLY A 37 -10.23 2.82 5.04
C GLY A 37 -9.08 3.40 4.23
N GLN A 38 -8.22 4.15 4.92
CA GLN A 38 -7.05 4.82 4.34
C GLN A 38 -6.06 3.86 3.68
N VAL A 39 -5.97 2.60 4.15
CA VAL A 39 -5.09 1.57 3.59
C VAL A 39 -5.54 1.17 2.18
N GLY A 40 -6.84 0.96 1.98
CA GLY A 40 -7.39 0.67 0.65
C GLY A 40 -7.43 1.89 -0.27
N ASP A 41 -7.63 3.07 0.31
CA ASP A 41 -7.67 4.34 -0.42
C ASP A 41 -6.24 4.85 -0.72
N MET A 42 -5.69 5.72 0.13
CA MET A 42 -4.36 6.32 -0.08
C MET A 42 -3.20 5.33 -0.05
N GLY A 43 -3.35 4.19 0.62
CA GLY A 43 -2.34 3.13 0.60
C GLY A 43 -2.12 2.58 -0.81
N SER A 44 -3.20 2.34 -1.57
CA SER A 44 -3.11 1.86 -2.96
C SER A 44 -2.39 2.84 -3.90
N HIS A 45 -2.49 4.14 -3.62
CA HIS A 45 -1.81 5.18 -4.39
C HIS A 45 -0.35 5.33 -3.97
N THR A 46 -0.11 5.49 -2.66
CA THR A 46 1.19 5.95 -2.14
C THR A 46 2.21 4.83 -2.07
N ILE A 47 1.79 3.58 -1.86
CA ILE A 47 2.72 2.44 -1.79
C ILE A 47 3.47 2.24 -3.09
N ASP A 48 2.88 2.64 -4.22
CA ASP A 48 3.46 2.53 -5.57
C ASP A 48 4.83 3.22 -5.69
N LEU A 49 5.00 4.36 -5.00
CA LEU A 49 6.28 5.09 -4.92
C LEU A 49 7.42 4.22 -4.41
N VAL A 50 7.12 3.27 -3.52
CA VAL A 50 8.08 2.30 -2.98
C VAL A 50 8.07 1.02 -3.80
N TRP A 51 6.89 0.47 -4.06
CA TRP A 51 6.67 -0.88 -4.59
C TRP A 51 7.44 -1.14 -5.88
N ASN A 52 7.29 -0.25 -6.87
CA ASN A 52 8.01 -0.36 -8.14
C ASN A 52 9.52 -0.16 -7.95
N ALA A 53 9.91 0.83 -7.15
CA ALA A 53 11.31 1.21 -6.96
C ALA A 53 12.16 0.13 -6.29
N ILE A 54 11.56 -0.71 -5.45
CA ILE A 54 12.23 -1.84 -4.82
C ILE A 54 11.95 -3.17 -5.51
N ASP A 55 11.20 -3.22 -6.61
CA ASP A 55 10.81 -4.48 -7.25
C ASP A 55 10.23 -5.45 -6.20
N ALA A 56 9.18 -4.97 -5.54
CA ALA A 56 8.55 -5.66 -4.42
C ALA A 56 7.76 -6.88 -4.92
N GLY A 57 7.86 -7.96 -4.14
CA GLY A 57 6.96 -9.10 -4.21
C GLY A 57 6.13 -9.21 -2.94
N LEU A 58 5.39 -10.32 -2.83
CA LEU A 58 4.61 -10.61 -1.63
C LEU A 58 5.50 -10.72 -0.38
N PRO A 59 5.03 -10.24 0.78
CA PRO A 59 5.82 -10.26 2.00
C PRO A 59 5.88 -11.68 2.59
N THR A 60 6.86 -11.90 3.46
CA THR A 60 6.96 -13.12 4.29
C THR A 60 6.37 -12.93 5.68
N THR A 61 6.23 -11.68 6.13
CA THR A 61 5.60 -11.36 7.41
C THR A 61 4.84 -10.04 7.34
N ALA A 62 3.84 -9.88 8.21
CA ALA A 62 3.16 -8.60 8.43
C ALA A 62 2.99 -8.31 9.93
N GLU A 63 3.18 -7.06 10.33
CA GLU A 63 2.97 -6.55 11.68
C GLU A 63 2.14 -5.26 11.59
N GLY A 64 1.26 -5.01 12.55
CA GLY A 64 0.39 -3.83 12.57
C GLY A 64 0.08 -3.35 13.98
N GLU A 65 0.13 -2.05 14.18
CA GLU A 65 -0.21 -1.35 15.42
C GLU A 65 -0.91 -0.04 15.09
N GLY A 66 -1.69 0.50 16.03
CA GLY A 66 -2.46 1.71 15.81
C GLY A 66 -3.31 2.03 17.02
N GLU A 67 -4.39 2.78 16.78
CA GLU A 67 -5.37 3.06 17.82
C GLU A 67 -6.05 1.79 18.38
N LYS A 68 -6.87 1.95 19.41
CA LYS A 68 -7.61 0.82 19.98
C LYS A 68 -8.58 0.26 18.93
N PHE A 69 -8.55 -1.06 18.72
CA PHE A 69 -9.44 -1.74 17.79
C PHE A 69 -10.92 -1.36 18.01
N ASN A 70 -11.57 -0.99 16.90
CA ASN A 70 -13.00 -0.75 16.82
C ASN A 70 -13.63 -1.83 15.90
N PRO A 71 -14.66 -2.56 16.37
CA PRO A 71 -15.28 -3.62 15.59
C PRO A 71 -16.06 -3.14 14.36
N GLU A 72 -16.40 -1.84 14.26
CA GLU A 72 -17.23 -1.30 13.17
C GLU A 72 -16.39 -0.60 12.09
N VAL A 73 -15.27 0.03 12.46
CA VAL A 73 -14.48 0.88 11.57
C VAL A 73 -12.97 0.62 11.62
N THR A 74 -12.32 0.88 10.50
CA THR A 74 -10.87 0.83 10.28
C THR A 74 -10.15 1.90 11.09
N PRO A 75 -8.89 1.67 11.49
CA PRO A 75 -8.14 2.66 12.24
C PRO A 75 -7.81 3.90 11.38
N VAL A 76 -7.87 5.07 12.01
CA VAL A 76 -7.30 6.32 11.47
C VAL A 76 -5.79 6.31 11.68
N GLU A 77 -5.35 6.12 12.93
CA GLU A 77 -3.94 6.02 13.30
C GLU A 77 -3.46 4.57 13.17
N LEU A 78 -2.51 4.31 12.26
CA LEU A 78 -2.02 2.97 11.95
C LEU A 78 -0.57 3.02 11.45
N HIS A 79 0.23 2.08 11.92
CA HIS A 79 1.54 1.72 11.39
C HIS A 79 1.57 0.22 11.09
N THR A 80 2.03 -0.14 9.90
CA THR A 80 2.25 -1.55 9.53
C THR A 80 3.65 -1.73 8.99
N SER A 81 4.20 -2.93 9.16
CA SER A 81 5.51 -3.28 8.62
C SER A 81 5.56 -4.69 8.04
N PHE A 82 6.38 -4.85 7.00
CA PHE A 82 6.41 -6.04 6.16
C PHE A 82 7.84 -6.44 5.85
N ASP A 83 8.16 -7.74 5.97
CA ASP A 83 9.44 -8.30 5.54
C ASP A 83 9.33 -8.81 4.10
N ILE A 84 9.92 -8.08 3.15
CA ILE A 84 9.96 -8.46 1.74
C ILE A 84 11.27 -9.22 1.47
N PRO A 85 11.20 -10.41 0.84
CA PRO A 85 12.38 -11.24 0.59
C PRO A 85 13.37 -10.55 -0.35
N ALA A 86 14.61 -11.03 -0.35
CA ALA A 86 15.61 -10.65 -1.34
C ALA A 86 15.18 -11.03 -2.76
N ASN A 87 15.75 -10.36 -3.75
CA ASN A 87 15.64 -10.71 -5.17
C ASN A 87 17.03 -10.69 -5.82
N ASP A 88 17.08 -10.78 -7.14
CA ASP A 88 18.35 -10.93 -7.89
C ASP A 88 19.31 -9.74 -7.75
N TRP A 89 18.81 -8.55 -7.37
CA TRP A 89 19.61 -7.33 -7.33
C TRP A 89 19.68 -6.65 -5.95
N ARG A 90 18.82 -7.02 -5.01
CA ARG A 90 18.84 -6.51 -3.62
C ARG A 90 18.63 -7.60 -2.58
N GLY A 91 19.15 -7.33 -1.38
CA GLY A 91 18.84 -8.11 -0.18
C GLY A 91 17.38 -7.95 0.29
N PRO A 92 17.01 -8.61 1.41
CA PRO A 92 15.69 -8.44 2.00
C PRO A 92 15.51 -7.00 2.50
N VAL A 93 14.29 -6.49 2.40
CA VAL A 93 13.95 -5.13 2.82
C VAL A 93 12.71 -5.14 3.70
N ARG A 94 12.70 -4.27 4.71
CA ARG A 94 11.52 -4.04 5.53
C ARG A 94 10.81 -2.78 5.05
N VAL A 95 9.54 -2.91 4.70
CA VAL A 95 8.68 -1.81 4.27
C VAL A 95 7.78 -1.41 5.42
N HIS A 96 7.56 -0.11 5.59
CA HIS A 96 6.70 0.45 6.63
C HIS A 96 5.65 1.36 5.99
N TRP A 97 4.41 1.24 6.43
CA TRP A 97 3.32 2.16 6.13
C TRP A 97 2.92 2.92 7.39
N TYR A 98 2.75 4.23 7.27
CA TYR A 98 2.33 5.11 8.36
C TYR A 98 1.14 5.96 7.90
N GLN A 99 0.16 6.17 8.78
CA GLN A 99 -0.98 7.05 8.53
C GLN A 99 -1.53 7.65 9.83
N GLY A 100 -2.46 8.60 9.69
CA GLY A 100 -3.22 9.16 10.81
C GLY A 100 -2.41 9.97 11.81
N GLY A 101 -1.25 10.48 11.42
CA GLY A 101 -0.33 11.24 12.27
C GLY A 101 0.88 10.45 12.77
N MET A 102 0.85 9.11 12.66
CA MET A 102 2.07 8.32 12.81
C MET A 102 3.03 8.68 11.68
N MET A 103 4.32 8.77 12.02
CA MET A 103 5.38 9.10 11.07
C MET A 103 6.67 8.35 11.43
N PRO A 104 7.51 8.02 10.42
CA PRO A 104 8.84 7.54 10.71
C PRO A 104 9.67 8.67 11.32
N ARG A 105 10.76 8.28 12.00
CA ARG A 105 11.73 9.27 12.50
C ARG A 105 12.36 10.03 11.32
N SER A 106 12.32 11.35 11.39
CA SER A 106 12.99 12.20 10.40
C SER A 106 14.50 11.91 10.34
N PRO A 107 15.09 11.82 9.12
CA PRO A 107 16.50 11.49 8.96
C PRO A 107 17.44 12.55 9.55
N LYS A 108 17.01 13.82 9.57
CA LYS A 108 17.75 14.97 10.11
C LYS A 108 16.76 16.00 10.66
N GLY A 109 17.10 16.68 11.75
CA GLY A 109 16.18 17.62 12.42
C GLY A 109 15.71 18.81 11.57
N TYR A 110 16.40 19.13 10.48
CA TYR A 110 15.99 20.18 9.53
C TYR A 110 15.07 19.66 8.40
N VAL A 111 14.78 18.37 8.35
CA VAL A 111 13.82 17.76 7.41
C VAL A 111 12.50 17.59 8.13
N ASP A 112 11.54 18.45 7.82
CA ASP A 112 10.19 18.39 8.37
C ASP A 112 9.29 17.52 7.47
N LEU A 113 9.13 16.26 7.86
CA LEU A 113 8.31 15.31 7.10
C LEU A 113 6.83 15.68 7.08
N ASN A 114 6.33 16.51 8.02
CA ASN A 114 4.92 16.93 8.04
C ASN A 114 4.55 17.90 6.91
N LYS A 115 5.55 18.44 6.21
CA LYS A 115 5.34 19.28 5.02
C LYS A 115 5.19 18.47 3.74
N ILE A 116 5.39 17.15 3.82
CA ILE A 116 5.22 16.22 2.71
C ILE A 116 3.86 15.57 2.89
N GLY A 117 2.93 15.81 1.96
CA GLY A 117 1.55 15.30 2.07
C GLY A 117 1.50 13.77 2.00
N HIS A 118 1.89 13.21 0.86
CA HIS A 118 2.07 11.77 0.65
C HIS A 118 3.44 11.53 0.06
N GLY A 119 4.17 10.57 0.60
CA GLY A 119 5.52 10.32 0.15
C GLY A 119 6.13 9.04 0.69
N ALA A 120 7.37 8.82 0.27
CA ALA A 120 8.18 7.67 0.62
C ALA A 120 9.53 8.13 1.19
N MET A 121 10.05 7.34 2.13
CA MET A 121 11.42 7.48 2.61
C MET A 121 12.16 6.17 2.43
N PHE A 122 13.24 6.22 1.68
CA PHE A 122 14.20 5.12 1.52
C PHE A 122 15.38 5.36 2.44
N LYS A 123 15.78 4.32 3.18
CA LYS A 123 16.99 4.32 4.00
C LYS A 123 17.97 3.30 3.43
N GLY A 124 19.02 3.80 2.78
CA GLY A 124 20.12 2.97 2.28
C GLY A 124 21.25 2.83 3.30
N THR A 125 22.39 2.29 2.88
CA THR A 125 23.63 2.21 3.68
C THR A 125 24.46 3.49 3.68
N LYS A 126 24.19 4.40 2.72
CA LYS A 126 24.95 5.65 2.52
C LYS A 126 24.12 6.92 2.75
N GLY A 127 22.81 6.78 3.00
CA GLY A 127 21.94 7.94 3.21
C GLY A 127 20.47 7.62 3.03
N TYR A 128 19.68 8.68 2.85
CA TYR A 128 18.25 8.64 2.66
C TYR A 128 17.84 9.28 1.34
N VAL A 129 16.74 8.77 0.78
CA VAL A 129 15.93 9.48 -0.21
C VAL A 129 14.58 9.73 0.44
N VAL A 130 14.12 10.97 0.42
CA VAL A 130 12.75 11.34 0.83
C VAL A 130 12.08 11.94 -0.38
N CYS A 131 10.92 11.46 -0.79
CA CYS A 131 10.24 11.94 -1.99
C CYS A 131 8.73 11.93 -1.85
N ASP A 132 8.08 12.78 -2.65
CA ASP A 132 6.67 12.70 -3.01
C ASP A 132 6.56 12.51 -4.53
N TYR A 133 5.39 12.76 -5.10
CA TYR A 133 5.16 12.62 -6.54
C TYR A 133 5.92 13.64 -7.40
N ASP A 134 6.29 14.80 -6.83
CA ASP A 134 6.82 15.94 -7.58
C ASP A 134 8.27 16.27 -7.22
N SER A 135 8.74 15.83 -6.06
CA SER A 135 9.98 16.28 -5.44
C SER A 135 10.73 15.15 -4.74
N ARG A 136 12.04 15.35 -4.58
CA ARG A 136 12.90 14.44 -3.82
C ARG A 136 14.04 15.19 -3.12
N ILE A 137 14.44 14.68 -1.98
CA ILE A 137 15.56 15.12 -1.16
C ILE A 137 16.54 13.94 -1.04
N LEU A 138 17.82 14.19 -1.35
CA LEU A 138 18.91 13.23 -1.16
C LEU A 138 19.75 13.66 0.04
N LEU A 139 19.92 12.77 1.02
CA LEU A 139 20.58 13.08 2.30
C LEU A 139 21.66 12.03 2.60
N PRO A 140 22.95 12.35 2.41
CA PRO A 140 24.05 11.47 2.81
C PRO A 140 24.08 11.20 4.32
N PHE A 141 24.60 10.05 4.72
CA PHE A 141 24.76 9.69 6.13
C PHE A 141 25.97 10.36 6.78
N GLY A 142 25.79 10.81 8.02
CA GLY A 142 26.86 11.49 8.77
C GLY A 142 26.97 12.97 8.43
N ASN A 143 28.07 13.58 8.85
CA ASN A 143 28.37 15.00 8.58
C ASN A 143 29.53 15.16 7.58
N ASP A 144 30.30 14.09 7.34
CA ASP A 144 31.45 14.09 6.41
C ASP A 144 31.12 13.44 5.06
N ALA A 145 29.87 13.01 4.86
CA ALA A 145 29.46 12.45 3.58
C ALA A 145 29.05 13.55 2.62
N ASP A 146 29.49 13.42 1.37
CA ASP A 146 29.13 14.30 0.27
C ASP A 146 28.42 13.51 -0.85
N LEU A 147 28.14 14.18 -1.97
CA LEU A 147 27.56 13.56 -3.17
C LEU A 147 28.59 13.40 -4.29
N THR A 148 29.89 13.42 -4.00
CA THR A 148 30.96 13.32 -5.03
C THR A 148 31.00 11.94 -5.71
N TYR A 149 30.53 10.90 -5.02
CA TYR A 149 30.36 9.56 -5.59
C TYR A 149 29.05 9.41 -6.39
N TYR A 150 28.14 10.37 -6.31
CA TYR A 150 26.87 10.31 -7.03
C TYR A 150 27.08 10.76 -8.47
N ASN A 151 27.09 9.79 -9.38
CA ASN A 151 26.98 10.04 -10.80
C ASN A 151 25.51 9.97 -11.19
N LYS A 152 24.95 11.11 -11.62
CA LYS A 152 23.60 11.11 -12.20
C LYS A 152 23.58 10.18 -13.41
N ARG A 153 22.50 9.41 -13.55
CA ARG A 153 22.25 8.63 -14.76
C ARG A 153 22.22 9.56 -15.97
N ALA A 154 22.79 9.10 -17.09
CA ALA A 154 22.65 9.77 -18.37
C ALA A 154 21.17 9.74 -18.80
N LYS A 155 20.76 10.67 -19.68
CA LYS A 155 19.34 10.84 -20.02
C LYS A 155 18.73 9.58 -20.64
N ASP A 156 19.53 8.83 -21.37
CA ASP A 156 19.22 7.55 -22.00
C ASP A 156 19.19 6.35 -21.03
N GLU A 157 19.73 6.52 -19.82
CA GLU A 157 19.65 5.53 -18.72
C GLU A 157 18.47 5.79 -17.77
N VAL A 158 17.75 6.89 -17.96
CA VAL A 158 16.55 7.23 -17.18
C VAL A 158 15.34 6.63 -17.90
N ILE A 159 14.50 5.93 -17.13
CA ILE A 159 13.23 5.40 -17.63
C ILE A 159 12.41 6.56 -18.21
N PRO A 160 11.93 6.48 -19.46
CA PRO A 160 11.15 7.55 -20.05
C PRO A 160 9.85 7.75 -19.26
N PRO A 161 9.29 8.96 -19.22
CA PRO A 161 7.98 9.18 -18.62
C PRO A 161 6.94 8.24 -19.25
N LEU A 162 6.16 7.56 -18.42
CA LEU A 162 5.10 6.63 -18.86
C LEU A 162 4.08 7.32 -19.79
N GLY A 163 3.82 8.60 -19.56
CA GLY A 163 2.82 9.36 -20.32
C GLY A 163 1.40 8.99 -19.90
N HIS A 164 0.51 8.80 -20.88
CA HIS A 164 -0.90 8.52 -20.63
C HIS A 164 -1.14 7.02 -20.46
N PHE A 165 -1.28 6.57 -19.21
CA PHE A 165 -1.54 5.15 -18.90
C PHE A 165 -2.80 4.59 -19.58
N GLN A 166 -3.81 5.43 -19.86
CA GLN A 166 -5.00 5.01 -20.61
C GLN A 166 -4.65 4.62 -22.05
N GLU A 167 -3.71 5.31 -22.68
CA GLU A 167 -3.26 4.96 -24.03
C GLU A 167 -2.49 3.64 -24.02
N GLU A 168 -1.64 3.43 -23.01
CA GLU A 168 -0.98 2.14 -22.80
C GLU A 168 -2.00 1.00 -22.71
N TRP A 169 -3.02 1.16 -21.87
CA TRP A 169 -4.09 0.18 -21.70
C TRP A 169 -4.84 -0.09 -23.02
N VAL A 170 -5.22 0.96 -23.76
CA VAL A 170 -5.88 0.82 -25.08
C VAL A 170 -4.96 0.08 -26.06
N ASN A 171 -3.67 0.36 -26.06
CA ASN A 171 -2.69 -0.29 -26.94
C ASN A 171 -2.52 -1.77 -26.57
N ALA A 172 -2.43 -2.10 -25.29
CA ALA A 172 -2.41 -3.46 -24.80
C ALA A 172 -3.67 -4.24 -25.24
N CYS A 173 -4.87 -3.65 -25.11
CA CYS A 173 -6.11 -4.25 -25.62
C CYS A 173 -6.10 -4.51 -27.13
N LYS A 174 -5.39 -3.68 -27.91
CA LYS A 174 -5.21 -3.84 -29.35
C LYS A 174 -4.11 -4.86 -29.73
N GLY A 175 -3.42 -5.44 -28.74
CA GLY A 175 -2.38 -6.45 -28.96
C GLY A 175 -0.96 -5.90 -29.03
N ALA A 176 -0.73 -4.61 -28.74
CA ALA A 176 0.62 -4.09 -28.58
C ALA A 176 1.25 -4.60 -27.28
N ASN A 177 2.59 -4.53 -27.18
CA ASN A 177 3.37 -4.87 -25.98
C ASN A 177 3.01 -6.23 -25.36
N ASP A 178 2.71 -7.24 -26.17
CA ASP A 178 2.24 -8.56 -25.71
C ASP A 178 1.05 -8.50 -24.75
N ARG A 179 0.20 -7.46 -24.90
CA ARG A 179 -0.96 -7.16 -24.03
C ARG A 179 -0.59 -6.83 -22.58
N LYS A 180 0.65 -6.38 -22.32
CA LYS A 180 1.13 -5.96 -21.00
C LYS A 180 0.98 -4.46 -20.80
N THR A 181 0.80 -4.09 -19.53
CA THR A 181 0.79 -2.71 -19.03
C THR A 181 1.76 -2.58 -17.86
N HIS A 182 2.20 -1.36 -17.53
CA HIS A 182 3.09 -1.16 -16.38
C HIS A 182 2.43 -1.50 -15.02
N CYS A 183 1.10 -1.32 -14.92
CA CYS A 183 0.31 -1.65 -13.73
C CYS A 183 -0.74 -2.70 -14.08
N ASP A 184 -0.32 -3.95 -14.26
CA ASP A 184 -1.25 -5.07 -14.52
C ASP A 184 -1.99 -5.54 -13.25
N PHE A 185 -2.87 -6.52 -13.41
CA PHE A 185 -3.67 -7.04 -12.29
C PHE A 185 -2.83 -7.78 -11.24
N GLU A 186 -1.72 -8.41 -11.62
CA GLU A 186 -0.84 -9.10 -10.68
C GLU A 186 -0.06 -8.07 -9.84
N TYR A 187 0.44 -7.02 -10.48
CA TYR A 187 1.06 -5.87 -9.81
C TYR A 187 0.12 -5.24 -8.78
N GLY A 188 -1.09 -4.87 -9.21
CA GLY A 188 -2.08 -4.25 -8.33
C GLY A 188 -2.58 -5.18 -7.22
N GLY A 189 -2.79 -6.46 -7.55
CA GLY A 189 -3.21 -7.50 -6.61
C GLY A 189 -2.18 -7.72 -5.52
N ASN A 190 -0.91 -7.90 -5.88
CA ASN A 190 0.17 -8.13 -4.92
C ASN A 190 0.42 -6.92 -4.03
N ALA A 191 0.37 -5.71 -4.60
CA ALA A 191 0.55 -4.46 -3.84
C ALA A 191 -0.56 -4.29 -2.78
N ILE A 192 -1.83 -4.50 -3.16
CA ILE A 192 -2.94 -4.35 -2.22
C ILE A 192 -3.02 -5.50 -1.22
N GLU A 193 -2.58 -6.71 -1.60
CA GLU A 193 -2.46 -7.86 -0.70
C GLU A 193 -1.49 -7.56 0.45
N LEU A 194 -0.31 -7.01 0.16
CA LEU A 194 0.63 -6.55 1.18
C LEU A 194 -0.05 -5.56 2.13
N MET A 195 -0.72 -4.54 1.60
CA MET A 195 -1.37 -3.50 2.41
C MET A 195 -2.48 -4.09 3.31
N HIS A 196 -3.31 -4.98 2.77
CA HIS A 196 -4.38 -5.64 3.52
C HIS A 196 -3.84 -6.59 4.60
N LEU A 197 -2.72 -7.29 4.37
CA LEU A 197 -2.09 -8.11 5.41
C LEU A 197 -1.71 -7.29 6.64
N GLY A 198 -1.33 -6.02 6.45
CA GLY A 198 -1.05 -5.10 7.56
C GLY A 198 -2.29 -4.82 8.41
N LEU A 199 -3.44 -4.60 7.78
CA LEU A 199 -4.72 -4.47 8.50
C LEU A 199 -5.11 -5.74 9.24
N VAL A 200 -4.89 -6.91 8.63
CA VAL A 200 -5.15 -8.20 9.28
C VAL A 200 -4.26 -8.35 10.51
N ALA A 201 -2.97 -8.06 10.40
CA ALA A 201 -2.01 -8.11 11.51
C ALA A 201 -2.41 -7.17 12.65
N TYR A 202 -2.84 -5.94 12.33
CA TYR A 202 -3.39 -4.99 13.29
C TYR A 202 -4.64 -5.54 14.00
N ARG A 203 -5.59 -6.10 13.24
CA ARG A 203 -6.85 -6.63 13.79
C ARG A 203 -6.63 -7.79 14.76
N VAL A 204 -5.69 -8.69 14.45
CA VAL A 204 -5.37 -9.82 15.35
C VAL A 204 -4.38 -9.45 16.46
N GLY A 205 -3.74 -8.27 16.37
CA GLY A 205 -2.80 -7.78 17.37
C GLY A 205 -1.51 -8.58 17.52
N LYS A 206 -1.04 -9.25 16.46
CA LYS A 206 0.21 -10.02 16.47
C LYS A 206 0.90 -10.07 15.11
N LYS A 207 2.20 -10.39 15.13
CA LYS A 207 2.98 -10.68 13.92
C LYS A 207 2.45 -11.89 13.17
N LEU A 208 2.28 -11.75 11.87
CA LEU A 208 1.85 -12.81 10.95
C LEU A 208 3.05 -13.33 10.16
N ASP A 209 3.12 -14.65 10.02
CA ASP A 209 3.99 -15.32 9.05
C ASP A 209 3.13 -15.67 7.83
N TYR A 210 3.58 -15.29 6.64
CA TYR A 210 2.78 -15.35 5.41
C TYR A 210 3.47 -16.16 4.32
N ASP A 211 2.71 -17.07 3.71
CA ASP A 211 3.08 -17.78 2.49
C ASP A 211 2.33 -17.18 1.31
N GLY A 212 2.98 -16.27 0.59
CA GLY A 212 2.43 -15.64 -0.61
C GLY A 212 2.20 -16.59 -1.78
N THR A 213 2.78 -17.80 -1.78
CA THR A 213 2.49 -18.79 -2.84
C THR A 213 1.11 -19.40 -2.65
N SER A 214 0.74 -19.73 -1.40
CA SER A 214 -0.58 -20.28 -1.10
C SER A 214 -1.63 -19.22 -0.73
N GLY A 215 -1.19 -17.97 -0.53
CA GLY A 215 -2.04 -16.86 -0.10
C GLY A 215 -2.51 -17.01 1.36
N ARG A 216 -1.70 -17.63 2.23
CA ARG A 216 -2.12 -18.03 3.59
C ARG A 216 -1.20 -17.52 4.69
N VAL A 217 -1.81 -17.19 5.83
CA VAL A 217 -1.07 -16.97 7.08
C VAL A 217 -0.77 -18.32 7.71
N THR A 218 0.49 -18.61 8.05
CA THR A 218 0.91 -19.94 8.53
C THR A 218 0.85 -20.07 10.06
N ASN A 219 0.75 -18.95 10.79
CA ASN A 219 0.81 -18.91 12.25
C ASN A 219 -0.48 -18.40 12.94
N SER A 220 -1.59 -18.24 12.20
CA SER A 220 -2.85 -17.72 12.75
C SER A 220 -4.09 -18.12 11.93
N ALA A 221 -4.91 -19.01 12.49
CA ALA A 221 -6.22 -19.35 11.91
C ALA A 221 -7.19 -18.17 11.92
N GLU A 222 -7.18 -17.37 12.99
CA GLU A 222 -7.97 -16.14 13.12
C GLU A 222 -7.64 -15.15 11.99
N ALA A 223 -6.35 -14.96 11.67
CA ALA A 223 -5.96 -14.08 10.58
C ALA A 223 -6.44 -14.60 9.22
N ASN A 224 -6.36 -15.92 8.98
CA ASN A 224 -6.88 -16.53 7.76
C ASN A 224 -8.40 -16.31 7.59
N ALA A 225 -9.16 -16.29 8.68
CA ALA A 225 -10.59 -15.99 8.63
C ALA A 225 -10.88 -14.54 8.16
N LEU A 226 -9.92 -13.63 8.31
CA LEU A 226 -10.01 -12.23 7.87
C LEU A 226 -9.51 -11.99 6.43
N LEU A 227 -8.88 -12.99 5.79
CA LEU A 227 -8.44 -12.89 4.39
C LEU A 227 -9.61 -13.02 3.39
N GLY A 228 -10.76 -13.49 3.87
CA GLY A 228 -12.00 -13.56 3.10
C GLY A 228 -13.14 -12.84 3.81
N ARG A 229 -14.32 -12.86 3.19
CA ARG A 229 -15.55 -12.36 3.79
C ARG A 229 -16.67 -13.38 3.64
N GLU A 230 -17.51 -13.49 4.65
CA GLU A 230 -18.77 -14.21 4.51
C GLU A 230 -19.70 -13.44 3.59
N VAL A 231 -20.24 -14.13 2.60
CA VAL A 231 -21.10 -13.55 1.57
C VAL A 231 -22.56 -13.74 1.98
N ARG A 232 -23.32 -12.66 1.99
CA ARG A 232 -24.76 -12.70 2.29
C ARG A 232 -25.49 -13.69 1.35
N PRO A 233 -26.43 -14.52 1.86
CA PRO A 233 -27.22 -15.43 1.02
C PRO A 233 -27.86 -14.73 -0.18
N GLY A 234 -27.74 -15.35 -1.35
CA GLY A 234 -28.22 -14.80 -2.63
C GLY A 234 -27.14 -14.08 -3.44
N TRP A 235 -25.98 -13.77 -2.85
CA TRP A 235 -24.80 -13.28 -3.55
C TRP A 235 -23.79 -14.42 -3.76
N LYS A 236 -23.13 -14.41 -4.91
CA LYS A 236 -22.04 -15.32 -5.23
C LYS A 236 -20.95 -14.53 -5.91
N PHE A 237 -19.71 -14.73 -5.49
CA PHE A 237 -18.56 -14.36 -6.30
C PHE A 237 -18.30 -15.53 -7.24
N GLU A 238 -18.48 -15.31 -8.55
CA GLU A 238 -17.96 -16.23 -9.56
C GLU A 238 -16.47 -15.88 -9.70
N GLY A 239 -15.61 -16.68 -9.07
CA GLY A 239 -14.16 -16.59 -9.15
C GLY A 239 -13.60 -17.84 -9.81
#